data_AF-A0A1G7YWL7-F1
#
_entry.id   AF-A0A1G7YWL7-F1
#
_cell.length_a   1.000
_cell.length_b   1.000
_cell.length_c   1.000
_cell.angle_alpha   90.00
_cell.angle_beta   90.00
_cell.angle_gamma   90.00
#
_symmetry.space_group_name_H-M   'P 1'
#
loop_
_entity.id
_entity.type
_entity.pdbx_description
1 polymer ?
#
loop_
_entity_poly.entity_id
_entity_poly.type
_entity_poly.pdbx_seq_one_letter_code
_entity_poly.pdbx_strand_id
1 'polypeptide(L)'
;MRFRRWHRPEPYCDTSRKRAAFHRKQRLEREALPLFADQIADGQHGVDEEMVRRAVWWGEAERERRSQRAASWHKARGRLFALPDALRATVRSLWRECPYPADPVSLLDLLHQIAVGRVDPHRPPWKFHPEVKARITPDPSRFDAAFRLIGHRKIGGGPKTTAADEFLFCGNLGSGLVFLRSRVCLIERHESFYTSSNHRLRDSKVGSGGHYVEIEVTGDCPDADLATIQRIAQAADTRPVVVRRAARSSGRSASTGDAEPAPAPQSERGDGDFVTG
;
A
#
# COMPACT_ATOMS: atom_id res chain seq x y z
N MET A 1 -15.91 14.13 10.37
CA MET A 1 -14.67 13.53 10.90
C MET A 1 -14.95 12.97 12.28
N ARG A 2 -14.18 11.98 12.75
CA ARG A 2 -14.39 11.35 14.06
C ARG A 2 -13.90 12.29 15.17
N PHE A 3 -14.79 12.73 16.05
CA PHE A 3 -14.43 13.50 17.25
C PHE A 3 -15.31 13.09 18.42
N ARG A 4 -14.71 12.98 19.62
CA ARG A 4 -15.47 12.82 20.86
C ARG A 4 -16.17 14.13 21.18
N ARG A 5 -17.45 14.03 21.57
CA ARG A 5 -18.22 15.15 22.10
C ARG A 5 -17.52 15.66 23.36
N TRP A 6 -17.32 16.98 23.43
CA TRP A 6 -16.83 17.61 24.65
C TRP A 6 -17.92 17.57 25.70
N HIS A 7 -17.53 17.35 26.96
CA HIS A 7 -18.48 17.33 28.07
C HIS A 7 -19.18 18.69 28.21
N ARG A 8 -20.37 18.68 28.81
CA ARG A 8 -21.08 19.93 29.12
C ARG A 8 -20.34 20.60 30.29
N PRO A 9 -19.99 21.89 30.18
CA PRO A 9 -19.40 22.60 31.31
C PRO A 9 -20.36 22.57 32.50
N GLU A 10 -19.84 22.14 33.65
CA GLU A 10 -20.56 22.17 34.92
C GLU A 10 -19.90 23.19 35.85
N PRO A 11 -20.69 23.94 36.64
CA PRO A 11 -20.15 24.82 37.67
C PRO A 11 -19.29 24.06 38.67
N TYR A 12 -18.37 24.78 39.33
CA TYR A 12 -17.60 24.20 40.41
C TYR A 12 -18.51 23.80 41.57
N CYS A 13 -18.57 22.51 41.86
CA CYS A 13 -19.30 22.01 43.02
C CYS A 13 -18.41 22.05 44.27
N ASP A 14 -18.77 22.89 45.23
CA ASP A 14 -18.18 22.87 46.57
C ASP A 14 -18.71 21.65 47.35
N THR A 15 -17.80 20.87 47.94
CA THR A 15 -18.14 19.67 48.68
C THR A 15 -17.38 19.59 49.99
N SER A 16 -17.98 18.94 50.99
CA SER A 16 -17.34 18.68 52.28
C SER A 16 -15.96 18.02 52.13
N ARG A 17 -15.81 17.11 51.16
CA ARG A 17 -14.53 16.47 50.83
C ARG A 17 -13.47 17.45 50.35
N LYS A 18 -13.84 18.43 49.50
CA LYS A 18 -12.92 19.46 48.99
C LYS A 18 -12.49 20.43 50.08
N ARG A 19 -13.44 20.84 50.94
CA ARG A 19 -13.16 21.66 52.13
C ARG A 19 -12.22 20.95 53.10
N ALA A 20 -12.50 19.69 53.45
CA ALA A 20 -11.64 18.89 54.31
C ALA A 20 -10.24 18.66 53.71
N ALA A 21 -10.13 18.48 52.39
CA ALA A 21 -8.85 18.38 51.71
C ALA A 21 -8.03 19.68 51.81
N PHE A 22 -8.68 20.84 51.75
CA PHE A 22 -8.01 22.12 51.93
C PHE A 22 -7.50 22.31 53.36
N HIS A 23 -8.30 21.99 54.38
CA HIS A 23 -7.83 22.03 55.77
C HIS A 23 -6.65 21.07 56.04
N ARG A 24 -6.67 19.88 55.43
CA ARG A 24 -5.51 18.98 55.49
C ARG A 24 -4.28 19.58 54.84
N LYS A 25 -4.42 20.23 53.67
CA LYS A 25 -3.32 20.95 53.02
C LYS A 25 -2.77 22.04 53.94
N GLN A 26 -3.62 22.89 54.51
CA GLN A 26 -3.22 23.95 55.44
C GLN A 26 -2.48 23.41 56.68
N ARG A 27 -2.94 22.28 57.21
CA ARG A 27 -2.27 21.61 58.33
C ARG A 27 -0.89 21.08 57.93
N LEU A 28 -0.79 20.38 56.80
CA LEU A 28 0.49 19.84 56.29
C LEU A 28 1.49 20.96 56.01
N GLU A 29 1.05 22.11 55.51
CA GLU A 29 1.93 23.27 55.27
C GLU A 29 2.52 23.82 56.58
N ARG A 30 1.73 23.86 57.66
CA ARG A 30 2.21 24.27 58.99
C ARG A 30 3.13 23.22 59.61
N GLU A 31 2.78 21.95 59.48
CA GLU A 31 3.58 20.82 59.98
C GLU A 31 4.92 20.68 59.23
N ALA A 32 4.98 21.08 57.96
CA ALA A 32 6.21 21.02 57.16
C ALA A 32 7.29 22.01 57.64
N LEU A 33 6.88 23.14 58.23
CA LEU A 33 7.78 24.18 58.74
C LEU A 33 7.38 24.60 60.17
N PRO A 34 7.63 23.75 61.18
CA PRO A 34 7.11 23.96 62.54
C PRO A 34 7.53 25.28 63.19
N LEU A 35 8.77 25.74 62.94
CA LEU A 35 9.27 27.01 63.48
C LEU A 35 8.54 28.24 62.93
N PHE A 36 7.88 28.10 61.78
CA PHE A 36 7.11 29.16 61.13
C PHE A 36 5.60 28.86 61.14
N ALA A 37 5.14 27.88 61.92
CA ALA A 37 3.76 27.43 61.87
C ALA A 37 2.74 28.54 62.14
N ASP A 38 3.01 29.41 63.11
CA ASP A 38 2.14 30.55 63.45
C ASP A 38 2.13 31.59 62.34
N GLN A 39 3.31 31.94 61.79
CA GLN A 39 3.41 32.88 60.66
C GLN A 39 2.73 32.34 59.40
N ILE A 40 2.81 31.03 59.16
CA ILE A 40 2.13 30.36 58.05
C ILE A 40 0.61 30.36 58.30
N ALA A 41 0.15 30.13 59.53
CA ALA A 41 -1.27 30.16 59.88
C ALA A 41 -1.86 31.56 59.66
N ASP A 42 -1.15 32.62 60.07
CA ASP A 42 -1.58 34.02 59.89
C ASP A 42 -1.72 34.40 58.42
N GLY A 43 -0.90 33.82 57.55
CA GLY A 43 -0.98 34.02 56.09
C GLY A 43 -1.99 33.13 55.36
N GLN A 44 -2.62 32.15 56.04
CA GLN A 44 -3.56 31.22 55.43
C GLN A 44 -4.97 31.80 55.37
N HIS A 45 -5.56 31.84 54.18
CA HIS A 45 -6.94 32.30 53.99
C HIS A 45 -7.99 31.25 54.36
N GLY A 46 -9.23 31.71 54.54
CA GLY A 46 -10.35 30.86 54.94
C GLY A 46 -10.76 29.84 53.87
N VAL A 47 -11.40 28.74 54.31
CA VAL A 47 -11.87 27.69 53.39
C VAL A 47 -12.97 28.19 52.45
N ASP A 48 -13.88 29.04 52.93
CA ASP A 48 -14.94 29.62 52.09
C ASP A 48 -14.35 30.54 51.01
N GLU A 49 -13.36 31.34 51.37
CA GLU A 49 -12.61 32.18 50.44
C GLU A 49 -11.89 31.35 49.37
N GLU A 50 -11.25 30.25 49.75
CA GLU A 50 -10.63 29.32 48.79
C GLU A 50 -11.67 28.69 47.85
N MET A 51 -12.85 28.30 48.35
CA MET A 51 -13.88 27.69 47.51
C MET A 51 -14.43 28.70 46.49
N VAL A 52 -14.62 29.95 46.88
CA VAL A 52 -14.98 31.06 45.96
C VAL A 52 -13.89 31.25 44.91
N ARG A 53 -12.62 31.33 45.34
CA ARG A 53 -11.47 31.48 44.43
C ARG A 53 -11.39 30.33 43.43
N ARG A 54 -11.58 29.10 43.88
CA ARG A 54 -11.60 27.91 43.01
C ARG A 54 -12.78 27.91 42.05
N ALA A 55 -13.93 28.41 42.46
CA ALA A 55 -15.09 28.51 41.57
C ALA A 55 -14.84 29.50 40.42
N VAL A 56 -14.24 30.66 40.70
CA VAL A 56 -13.82 31.62 39.67
C VAL A 56 -12.78 31.01 38.74
N TRP A 57 -11.71 30.46 39.33
CA TRP A 57 -10.63 29.83 38.57
C TRP A 57 -11.12 28.65 37.71
N TRP A 58 -12.05 27.85 38.21
CA TRP A 58 -12.64 26.74 37.46
C TRP A 58 -13.34 27.23 36.19
N GLY A 59 -14.12 28.32 36.28
CA GLY A 59 -14.78 28.91 35.13
C GLY A 59 -13.79 29.44 34.09
N GLU A 60 -12.74 30.12 34.53
CA GLU A 60 -11.66 30.59 33.65
C GLU A 60 -10.90 29.43 33.00
N ALA A 61 -10.50 28.44 33.78
CA ALA A 61 -9.78 27.28 33.29
C ALA A 61 -10.61 26.47 32.29
N GLU A 62 -11.93 26.34 32.49
CA GLU A 62 -12.80 25.66 31.54
C GLU A 62 -12.97 26.48 30.24
N ARG A 63 -13.13 27.80 30.34
CA ARG A 63 -13.14 28.69 29.17
C ARG A 63 -11.85 28.54 28.37
N GLU A 64 -10.71 28.60 29.05
CA GLU A 64 -9.39 28.51 28.44
C GLU A 64 -9.18 27.15 27.75
N ARG A 65 -9.51 26.03 28.40
CA ARG A 65 -9.44 24.70 27.76
C ARG A 65 -10.28 24.61 26.50
N ARG A 66 -11.49 25.18 26.51
CA ARG A 66 -12.37 25.20 25.34
C ARG A 66 -11.79 26.05 24.22
N SER A 67 -11.26 27.23 24.54
CA SER A 67 -10.57 28.11 23.60
C SER A 67 -9.36 27.42 22.96
N GLN A 68 -8.50 26.79 23.76
CA GLN A 68 -7.34 26.03 23.28
C GLN A 68 -7.75 24.86 22.38
N ARG A 69 -8.81 24.12 22.76
CA ARG A 69 -9.35 23.04 21.93
C ARG A 69 -9.87 23.56 20.60
N ALA A 70 -10.61 24.67 20.60
CA ALA A 70 -11.12 25.30 19.39
C ALA A 70 -9.97 25.79 18.50
N ALA A 71 -8.97 26.48 19.06
CA ALA A 71 -7.77 26.92 18.35
C ALA A 71 -7.01 25.74 17.72
N SER A 72 -6.84 24.66 18.48
CA SER A 72 -6.23 23.42 17.99
C SER A 72 -7.03 22.83 16.82
N TRP A 73 -8.36 22.84 16.90
CA TRP A 73 -9.22 22.41 15.80
C TRP A 73 -9.08 23.28 14.55
N HIS A 74 -9.09 24.60 14.69
CA HIS A 74 -8.87 25.51 13.57
C HIS A 74 -7.52 25.27 12.90
N LYS A 75 -6.46 25.07 13.69
CA LYS A 75 -5.12 24.73 13.19
C LYS A 75 -5.11 23.38 12.47
N ALA A 76 -5.74 22.35 13.05
CA ALA A 76 -5.83 21.02 12.45
C ALA A 76 -6.55 21.08 11.10
N ARG A 77 -7.67 21.80 11.06
CA ARG A 77 -8.46 22.01 9.85
C ARG A 77 -7.64 22.77 8.80
N GLY A 78 -6.98 23.86 9.17
CA GLY A 78 -6.11 24.61 8.25
C GLY A 78 -5.05 23.71 7.60
N ARG A 79 -4.33 22.92 8.40
CA ARG A 79 -3.33 21.96 7.89
C ARG A 79 -3.93 20.90 6.98
N LEU A 80 -5.06 20.33 7.38
CA LEU A 80 -5.73 19.28 6.59
C LEU A 80 -6.20 19.81 5.23
N PHE A 81 -6.72 21.04 5.19
CA PHE A 81 -7.20 21.65 3.95
C PHE A 81 -6.08 22.18 3.06
N ALA A 82 -4.88 22.40 3.60
CA ALA A 82 -3.69 22.71 2.81
C ALA A 82 -3.11 21.48 2.07
N LEU A 83 -3.53 20.25 2.42
CA LEU A 83 -3.11 19.04 1.72
C LEU A 83 -3.81 18.91 0.36
N PRO A 84 -3.15 18.32 -0.66
CA PRO A 84 -3.81 17.95 -1.93
C PRO A 84 -5.06 17.12 -1.71
N ASP A 85 -6.06 17.29 -2.57
CA ASP A 85 -7.40 16.70 -2.38
C ASP A 85 -7.40 15.18 -2.22
N ALA A 86 -6.58 14.47 -3.00
CA ALA A 86 -6.43 13.02 -2.91
C ALA A 86 -5.85 12.59 -1.55
N LEU A 87 -4.76 13.23 -1.12
CA LEU A 87 -4.14 12.96 0.17
C LEU A 87 -5.08 13.31 1.33
N ARG A 88 -5.78 14.44 1.23
CA ARG A 88 -6.78 14.86 2.21
C ARG A 88 -7.91 13.83 2.37
N ALA A 89 -8.37 13.23 1.27
CA ALA A 89 -9.38 12.17 1.31
C ALA A 89 -8.85 10.92 2.04
N THR A 90 -7.62 10.48 1.72
CA THR A 90 -6.94 9.37 2.39
C THR A 90 -6.80 9.62 3.90
N VAL A 91 -6.30 10.79 4.30
CA VAL A 91 -6.13 11.16 5.70
C VAL A 91 -7.47 11.19 6.44
N ARG A 92 -8.55 11.67 5.80
CA ARG A 92 -9.90 11.67 6.39
C ARG A 92 -10.43 10.25 6.60
N SER A 93 -10.16 9.33 5.68
CA SER A 93 -10.50 7.92 5.83
C SER A 93 -9.70 7.29 6.97
N LEU A 94 -8.38 7.49 6.95
CA LEU A 94 -7.45 7.02 7.97
C LEU A 94 -7.86 7.47 9.38
N TRP A 95 -8.22 8.74 9.54
CA TRP A 95 -8.64 9.30 10.83
C TRP A 95 -9.90 8.65 11.41
N ARG A 96 -10.79 8.09 10.58
CA ARG A 96 -11.98 7.38 11.07
C ARG A 96 -11.60 6.07 11.77
N GLU A 97 -10.59 5.38 11.27
CA GLU A 97 -10.16 4.05 11.72
C GLU A 97 -8.97 4.09 12.70
N CYS A 98 -8.26 5.21 12.76
CA CYS A 98 -7.08 5.40 13.59
C CYS A 98 -7.32 5.06 15.08
N PRO A 99 -6.36 4.46 15.80
CA PRO A 99 -6.53 4.17 17.24
C PRO A 99 -6.42 5.40 18.15
N TYR A 100 -5.97 6.55 17.62
CA TYR A 100 -5.73 7.74 18.44
C TYR A 100 -6.99 8.33 19.07
N PRO A 101 -6.87 9.01 20.23
CA PRO A 101 -8.00 9.71 20.83
C PRO A 101 -8.64 10.68 19.83
N ALA A 102 -9.97 10.69 19.77
CA ALA A 102 -10.71 11.48 18.78
C ALA A 102 -10.82 12.96 19.21
N ASP A 103 -9.69 13.64 19.31
CA ASP A 103 -9.57 15.04 19.68
C ASP A 103 -8.67 15.83 18.70
N PRO A 104 -8.75 17.18 18.71
CA PRO A 104 -7.99 18.00 17.76
C PRO A 104 -6.47 17.95 17.91
N VAL A 105 -5.95 17.71 19.12
CA VAL A 105 -4.50 17.65 19.38
C VAL A 105 -3.93 16.38 18.78
N SER A 106 -4.60 15.24 18.99
CA SER A 106 -4.23 13.97 18.37
C SER A 106 -4.29 14.02 16.83
N LEU A 107 -5.26 14.75 16.26
CA LEU A 107 -5.30 14.99 14.81
C LEU A 107 -4.13 15.86 14.34
N LEU A 108 -3.79 16.92 15.08
CA LEU A 108 -2.63 17.77 14.76
C LEU A 108 -1.32 16.98 14.77
N ASP A 109 -1.17 16.10 15.75
CA ASP A 109 0.00 15.24 15.86
C ASP A 109 0.08 14.24 14.70
N LEU A 110 -1.01 13.56 14.36
CA LEU A 110 -1.07 12.70 13.17
C LEU A 110 -0.67 13.45 11.89
N LEU A 111 -1.23 14.65 11.68
CA LEU A 111 -0.89 15.48 10.50
C LEU A 111 0.59 15.87 10.49
N HIS A 112 1.17 16.14 11.66
CA HIS A 112 2.59 16.41 11.79
C HIS A 112 3.45 15.17 11.50
N GLN A 113 3.09 14.01 12.03
CA GLN A 113 3.80 12.74 11.80
C GLN A 113 3.78 12.36 10.31
N ILE A 114 2.67 12.60 9.61
CA ILE A 114 2.58 12.41 8.15
C ILE A 114 3.52 13.38 7.43
N ALA A 115 3.52 14.66 7.82
CA ALA A 115 4.39 15.66 7.21
C ALA A 115 5.89 15.37 7.40
N VAL A 116 6.27 14.77 8.54
CA VAL A 116 7.66 14.36 8.84
C VAL A 116 7.98 12.96 8.24
N GLY A 117 7.01 12.29 7.62
CA GLY A 117 7.20 10.97 7.02
C GLY A 117 7.29 9.81 8.02
N ARG A 118 6.94 10.04 9.30
CA ARG A 118 6.89 8.97 10.32
C ARG A 118 5.70 8.04 10.13
N VAL A 119 4.62 8.56 9.56
CA VAL A 119 3.40 7.79 9.26
C VAL A 119 3.13 7.89 7.77
N ASP A 120 3.12 6.74 7.09
CA ASP A 120 2.61 6.63 5.73
C ASP A 120 1.06 6.58 5.77
N PRO A 121 0.35 7.53 5.14
CA PRO A 121 -1.12 7.54 5.07
C PRO A 121 -1.71 6.31 4.37
N HIS A 122 -0.98 5.71 3.43
CA HIS A 122 -1.42 4.54 2.67
C HIS A 122 -1.08 3.23 3.40
N ARG A 123 0.02 3.23 4.16
CA ARG A 123 0.47 2.07 4.93
C ARG A 123 0.66 2.43 6.41
N PRO A 124 -0.43 2.76 7.13
CA PRO A 124 -0.31 3.18 8.51
C PRO A 124 0.20 2.05 9.40
N PRO A 125 1.01 2.37 10.42
CA PRO A 125 1.71 1.36 11.23
C PRO A 125 0.79 0.52 12.11
N TRP A 126 -0.40 1.00 12.42
CA TRP A 126 -1.40 0.27 13.22
C TRP A 126 -2.32 -0.64 12.39
N LYS A 127 -2.19 -0.66 11.06
CA LYS A 127 -2.85 -1.66 10.22
C LYS A 127 -1.88 -2.80 9.97
N PHE A 128 -2.34 -4.02 10.17
CA PHE A 128 -1.56 -5.20 9.77
C PHE A 128 -1.51 -5.27 8.25
N HIS A 129 -0.30 -5.34 7.71
CA HIS A 129 -0.06 -5.57 6.29
C HIS A 129 0.64 -6.92 6.17
N PRO A 130 -0.04 -7.98 5.70
CA PRO A 130 0.60 -9.28 5.55
C PRO A 130 1.84 -9.14 4.65
N GLU A 131 2.95 -9.71 5.07
CA GLU A 131 4.11 -9.82 4.18
C GLU A 131 3.67 -10.61 2.95
N VAL A 132 3.81 -10.01 1.77
CA VAL A 132 3.62 -10.70 0.51
C VAL A 132 4.80 -11.64 0.32
N LYS A 133 4.75 -12.82 0.96
CA LYS A 133 5.68 -13.91 0.66
C LYS A 133 5.27 -14.49 -0.68
N ALA A 134 6.15 -14.37 -1.66
CA ALA A 134 5.96 -15.05 -2.93
C ALA A 134 5.79 -16.54 -2.63
N ARG A 135 4.70 -17.16 -3.10
CA ARG A 135 4.48 -18.59 -2.94
C ARG A 135 5.54 -19.31 -3.78
N ILE A 136 6.62 -19.75 -3.14
CA ILE A 136 7.65 -20.59 -3.73
C ILE A 136 7.17 -22.03 -3.59
N THR A 137 7.23 -22.82 -4.66
CA THR A 137 7.05 -24.27 -4.59
C THR A 137 8.44 -24.91 -4.65
N PRO A 138 9.09 -25.16 -3.49
CA PRO A 138 10.38 -25.83 -3.48
C PRO A 138 10.20 -27.29 -3.93
N ASP A 139 10.98 -27.71 -4.91
CA ASP A 139 10.98 -29.06 -5.51
C ASP A 139 9.58 -29.62 -5.84
N PRO A 140 8.91 -29.09 -6.87
CA PRO A 140 7.63 -29.62 -7.28
C PRO A 140 7.72 -31.07 -7.78
N SER A 141 6.81 -31.92 -7.30
CA SER A 141 6.64 -33.29 -7.80
C SER A 141 5.71 -33.38 -9.02
N ARG A 142 4.86 -32.36 -9.24
CA ARG A 142 3.89 -32.31 -10.35
C ARG A 142 3.85 -30.92 -11.00
N PHE A 143 3.54 -30.89 -12.30
CA PHE A 143 3.52 -29.66 -13.10
C PHE A 143 2.46 -28.67 -12.64
N ASP A 144 1.24 -29.14 -12.35
CA ASP A 144 0.11 -28.34 -11.86
C ASP A 144 0.31 -27.79 -10.43
N ALA A 145 1.13 -28.45 -9.62
CA ALA A 145 1.55 -27.97 -8.31
C ALA A 145 2.57 -26.81 -8.40
N ALA A 146 3.38 -26.79 -9.46
CA ALA A 146 4.41 -25.80 -9.70
C ALA A 146 3.92 -24.57 -10.49
N PHE A 147 3.07 -24.83 -11.48
CA PHE A 147 2.77 -23.88 -12.55
C PHE A 147 1.27 -23.70 -12.72
N ARG A 148 0.83 -22.44 -12.66
CA ARG A 148 -0.55 -22.04 -12.92
C ARG A 148 -0.69 -21.59 -14.36
N LEU A 149 -1.70 -22.11 -15.06
CA LEU A 149 -2.08 -21.62 -16.38
C LEU A 149 -2.61 -20.18 -16.27
N ILE A 150 -1.97 -19.26 -17.00
CA ILE A 150 -2.35 -17.83 -17.05
C ILE A 150 -2.86 -17.40 -18.42
N GLY A 151 -2.64 -18.21 -19.46
CA GLY A 151 -3.14 -17.91 -20.80
C GLY A 151 -3.18 -19.13 -21.71
N HIS A 152 -4.12 -19.11 -22.64
CA HIS A 152 -4.25 -20.09 -23.72
C HIS A 152 -4.60 -19.32 -24.99
N ARG A 153 -3.91 -19.61 -26.09
CA ARG A 153 -4.26 -19.10 -27.41
C ARG A 153 -3.98 -20.14 -28.48
N LYS A 154 -4.65 -19.99 -29.61
CA LYS A 154 -4.40 -20.79 -30.80
C LYS A 154 -3.47 -20.04 -31.75
N ILE A 155 -2.44 -20.71 -32.24
CA ILE A 155 -1.43 -20.15 -33.15
C ILE A 155 -1.44 -20.94 -34.46
N GLY A 156 -1.45 -20.21 -35.57
CA GLY A 156 -1.69 -20.80 -36.88
C GLY A 156 -3.17 -21.17 -37.05
N GLY A 157 -3.58 -21.44 -38.28
CA GLY A 157 -4.97 -21.68 -38.62
C GLY A 157 -5.37 -20.94 -39.88
N GLY A 158 -5.60 -21.69 -40.95
CA GLY A 158 -6.08 -21.20 -42.24
C GLY A 158 -7.04 -22.22 -42.84
N PRO A 159 -7.59 -21.99 -44.04
CA PRO A 159 -8.58 -22.86 -44.66
C PRO A 159 -8.15 -24.33 -44.82
N LYS A 160 -6.84 -24.60 -44.70
CA LYS A 160 -6.20 -25.91 -44.87
C LYS A 160 -5.20 -26.27 -43.75
N THR A 161 -5.12 -25.50 -42.67
CA THR A 161 -4.16 -25.74 -41.57
C THR A 161 -4.87 -25.75 -40.22
N THR A 162 -4.65 -26.82 -39.44
CA THR A 162 -5.15 -26.94 -38.07
C THR A 162 -4.37 -25.99 -37.16
N ALA A 163 -5.08 -25.20 -36.37
CA ALA A 163 -4.48 -24.32 -35.39
C ALA A 163 -3.82 -25.12 -34.26
N ALA A 164 -2.60 -24.75 -33.86
CA ALA A 164 -1.89 -25.37 -32.75
C ALA A 164 -2.17 -24.63 -31.44
N ASP A 165 -2.33 -25.36 -30.35
CA ASP A 165 -2.50 -24.75 -29.03
C ASP A 165 -1.16 -24.25 -28.47
N GLU A 166 -1.17 -23.03 -27.94
CA GLU A 166 -0.12 -22.47 -27.10
C GLU A 166 -0.67 -22.15 -25.71
N PHE A 167 0.02 -22.63 -24.69
CA PHE A 167 -0.28 -22.36 -23.29
C PHE A 167 0.80 -21.50 -22.64
N LEU A 168 0.38 -20.58 -21.79
CA LEU A 168 1.25 -19.75 -20.97
C LEU A 168 1.02 -20.08 -19.50
N PHE A 169 2.10 -20.43 -18.79
CA PHE A 169 2.07 -20.73 -17.36
C PHE A 169 2.98 -19.77 -16.59
N CYS A 170 2.67 -19.55 -15.31
CA CYS A 170 3.57 -18.90 -14.38
C CYS A 170 3.78 -19.76 -13.12
N GLY A 171 4.97 -19.68 -12.55
CA GLY A 171 5.32 -20.35 -11.30
C GLY A 171 6.53 -19.72 -10.66
N ASN A 172 6.78 -20.04 -9.40
CA ASN A 172 7.93 -19.55 -8.67
C ASN A 172 8.70 -20.76 -8.13
N LEU A 173 9.82 -21.05 -8.80
CA LEU A 173 10.81 -22.01 -8.33
C LEU A 173 11.80 -21.26 -7.44
N GLY A 174 12.50 -21.90 -6.51
CA GLY A 174 13.29 -21.21 -5.47
C GLY A 174 14.28 -20.13 -5.94
N SER A 175 14.60 -20.06 -7.24
CA SER A 175 15.39 -19.02 -7.90
C SER A 175 14.61 -17.75 -8.29
N GLY A 176 13.28 -17.80 -8.39
CA GLY A 176 12.43 -16.67 -8.73
C GLY A 176 11.20 -17.02 -9.58
N LEU A 177 10.46 -15.97 -9.96
CA LEU A 177 9.30 -16.08 -10.83
C LEU A 177 9.73 -16.43 -12.26
N VAL A 178 9.13 -17.48 -12.82
CA VAL A 178 9.36 -17.92 -14.20
C VAL A 178 8.05 -18.03 -14.97
N PHE A 179 8.15 -17.78 -16.27
CA PHE A 179 7.06 -17.92 -17.23
C PHE A 179 7.39 -19.02 -18.23
N LEU A 180 6.44 -19.91 -18.48
CA LEU A 180 6.59 -21.03 -19.42
C LEU A 180 5.64 -20.85 -20.59
N ARG A 181 6.17 -20.97 -21.80
CA ARG A 181 5.38 -21.03 -23.04
C ARG A 181 5.46 -22.44 -23.61
N SER A 182 4.34 -23.17 -23.56
CA SER A 182 4.24 -24.54 -24.06
C SER A 182 3.54 -24.57 -25.43
N ARG A 183 4.13 -25.30 -26.38
CA ARG A 183 3.63 -25.47 -27.76
C ARG A 183 3.84 -26.91 -28.21
N VAL A 184 2.95 -27.39 -29.07
CA VAL A 184 3.14 -28.68 -29.75
C VAL A 184 3.86 -28.45 -31.08
N CYS A 185 4.95 -29.17 -31.29
CA CYS A 185 5.80 -29.09 -32.48
C CYS A 185 5.86 -30.44 -33.20
N LEU A 186 6.10 -30.41 -34.50
CA LEU A 186 6.29 -31.59 -35.36
C LEU A 186 7.76 -32.04 -35.32
N ILE A 187 8.00 -33.35 -35.27
CA ILE A 187 9.36 -33.95 -35.25
C ILE A 187 10.02 -33.80 -36.63
N GLU A 188 9.27 -33.99 -37.72
CA GLU A 188 9.74 -33.73 -39.08
C GLU A 188 9.27 -32.37 -39.61
N ARG A 189 10.22 -31.55 -40.10
CA ARG A 189 9.95 -30.21 -40.65
C ARG A 189 9.04 -30.21 -41.89
N HIS A 190 8.86 -31.36 -42.53
CA HIS A 190 8.10 -31.54 -43.78
C HIS A 190 6.83 -32.38 -43.60
N GLU A 191 6.56 -32.90 -42.40
CA GLU A 191 5.29 -33.58 -42.09
C GLU A 191 4.22 -32.51 -41.90
N SER A 192 3.42 -32.30 -42.94
CA SER A 192 2.27 -31.41 -42.85
C SER A 192 1.21 -31.98 -41.91
N PHE A 193 0.43 -31.15 -41.21
CA PHE A 193 -0.77 -31.55 -40.43
C PHE A 193 -1.86 -32.27 -41.26
N TYR A 194 -1.59 -32.63 -42.52
CA TYR A 194 -2.47 -33.38 -43.39
C TYR A 194 -2.46 -34.86 -43.04
N THR A 195 -3.30 -35.24 -42.09
CA THR A 195 -4.06 -36.46 -42.27
C THR A 195 -5.30 -36.09 -43.07
N SER A 196 -5.41 -36.60 -44.29
CA SER A 196 -6.62 -36.49 -45.11
C SER A 196 -7.86 -36.88 -44.30
N SER A 197 -8.89 -36.07 -44.45
CA SER A 197 -10.17 -36.14 -43.78
C SER A 197 -10.83 -37.53 -43.84
N ASN A 198 -11.58 -37.86 -42.78
CA ASN A 198 -12.67 -38.85 -42.76
C ASN A 198 -12.36 -40.36 -42.72
N HIS A 199 -11.42 -40.82 -41.89
CA HIS A 199 -11.54 -42.17 -41.33
C HIS A 199 -11.50 -42.18 -39.80
N ARG A 200 -12.66 -42.47 -39.21
CA ARG A 200 -12.78 -43.00 -37.85
C ARG A 200 -11.89 -44.23 -37.74
N LEU A 201 -10.72 -44.10 -37.15
CA LEU A 201 -9.92 -45.25 -36.74
C LEU A 201 -9.68 -45.15 -35.25
N ARG A 202 -10.57 -45.84 -34.54
CA ARG A 202 -10.49 -46.19 -33.13
C ARG A 202 -9.20 -46.95 -32.77
N ASP A 203 -8.38 -47.32 -33.75
CA ASP A 203 -7.12 -48.07 -33.57
C ASP A 203 -6.04 -47.71 -34.61
N SER A 204 -5.88 -46.43 -34.97
CA SER A 204 -4.75 -46.02 -35.82
C SER A 204 -3.49 -45.77 -34.97
N LYS A 205 -2.53 -46.70 -35.02
CA LYS A 205 -1.15 -46.53 -34.53
C LYS A 205 -0.33 -45.57 -35.42
N VAL A 206 -0.93 -44.48 -35.87
CA VAL A 206 -0.27 -43.38 -36.58
C VAL A 206 -0.43 -42.16 -35.69
N GLY A 207 0.50 -41.93 -34.77
CA GLY A 207 0.37 -40.77 -33.86
C GLY A 207 1.29 -40.72 -32.65
N SER A 208 2.06 -41.77 -32.34
CA SER A 208 2.99 -41.72 -31.20
C SER A 208 4.39 -41.18 -31.54
N GLY A 209 4.69 -40.89 -32.82
CA GLY A 209 6.06 -40.64 -33.29
C GLY A 209 6.31 -39.32 -34.01
N GLY A 210 5.31 -38.45 -34.22
CA GLY A 210 5.44 -37.25 -35.06
C GLY A 210 5.43 -35.90 -34.33
N HIS A 211 5.19 -35.88 -33.01
CA HIS A 211 5.02 -34.61 -32.27
C HIS A 211 5.78 -34.59 -30.93
N TYR A 212 6.34 -33.44 -30.58
CA TYR A 212 6.95 -33.16 -29.28
C TYR A 212 6.39 -31.86 -28.70
N VAL A 213 6.47 -31.70 -27.38
CA VAL A 213 6.09 -30.47 -26.69
C VAL A 213 7.34 -29.63 -26.45
N GLU A 214 7.33 -28.42 -26.97
CA GLU A 214 8.35 -27.42 -26.71
C GLU A 214 7.89 -26.52 -25.56
N ILE A 215 8.71 -26.41 -24.52
CA ILE A 215 8.50 -25.45 -23.43
C ILE A 215 9.66 -24.45 -23.45
N GLU A 216 9.31 -23.18 -23.63
CA GLU A 216 10.25 -22.08 -23.55
C GLU A 216 10.12 -21.36 -22.20
N VAL A 217 11.23 -21.25 -21.48
CA VAL A 217 11.31 -20.69 -20.12
C VAL A 217 11.86 -19.28 -20.16
N THR A 218 11.11 -18.33 -19.61
CA THR A 218 11.52 -16.92 -19.44
C THR A 218 11.62 -16.59 -17.96
N GLY A 219 12.72 -15.94 -17.55
CA GLY A 219 13.01 -15.57 -16.16
C GLY A 219 14.38 -16.06 -15.70
N ASP A 220 14.76 -15.71 -14.47
CA ASP A 220 15.99 -16.20 -13.84
C ASP A 220 15.77 -17.66 -13.41
N CYS A 221 16.21 -18.58 -14.25
CA CYS A 221 16.03 -20.01 -14.07
C CYS A 221 17.38 -20.73 -14.21
N PRO A 222 18.00 -21.20 -13.10
CA PRO A 222 19.25 -21.96 -13.14
C PRO A 222 19.06 -23.33 -13.82
N ASP A 223 20.15 -23.97 -14.22
CA ASP A 223 20.09 -25.25 -14.96
C ASP A 223 19.36 -26.36 -14.17
N ALA A 224 19.51 -26.36 -12.84
CA ALA A 224 18.82 -27.29 -11.94
C ALA A 224 17.28 -27.14 -12.01
N ASP A 225 16.79 -25.90 -12.13
CA ASP A 225 15.37 -25.61 -12.24
C ASP A 225 14.82 -25.97 -13.62
N LEU A 226 15.60 -25.78 -14.69
CA LEU A 226 15.24 -26.27 -16.03
C LEU A 226 15.11 -27.79 -16.07
N ALA A 227 16.06 -28.51 -15.47
CA ALA A 227 16.01 -29.97 -15.37
C ALA A 227 14.77 -30.42 -14.57
N THR A 228 14.42 -29.68 -13.52
CA THR A 228 13.20 -29.91 -12.75
C THR A 228 11.95 -29.68 -13.58
N ILE A 229 11.86 -28.56 -14.32
CA ILE A 229 10.74 -28.26 -15.24
C ILE A 229 10.59 -29.37 -16.28
N GLN A 230 11.69 -29.80 -16.91
CA GLN A 230 11.67 -30.87 -17.91
C GLN A 230 11.18 -32.18 -17.33
N ARG A 231 11.69 -32.57 -16.14
CA ARG A 231 11.26 -33.79 -15.44
C ARG A 231 9.76 -33.79 -15.16
N ILE A 232 9.23 -32.71 -14.57
CA ILE A 232 7.81 -32.67 -14.18
C ILE A 232 6.88 -32.47 -15.38
N ALA A 233 7.32 -31.78 -16.43
CA ALA A 233 6.57 -31.64 -17.67
C ALA A 233 6.52 -32.95 -18.46
N GLN A 234 7.65 -33.67 -18.54
CA GLN A 234 7.69 -34.99 -19.17
C GLN A 234 6.86 -36.03 -18.41
N ALA A 235 6.75 -35.93 -17.08
CA ALA A 235 5.86 -36.78 -16.30
C ALA A 235 4.37 -36.46 -16.52
N ALA A 236 4.05 -35.24 -16.94
CA ALA A 236 2.68 -34.78 -17.17
C ALA A 236 2.19 -34.99 -18.62
N ASP A 237 3.09 -35.19 -19.58
CA ASP A 237 2.77 -35.38 -21.00
C ASP A 237 3.35 -36.70 -21.54
N THR A 238 2.58 -37.40 -22.36
CA THR A 238 3.02 -38.66 -22.98
C THR A 238 3.94 -38.45 -24.19
N ARG A 239 3.99 -37.23 -24.72
CA ARG A 239 4.87 -36.83 -25.83
C ARG A 239 6.27 -36.49 -25.31
N PRO A 240 7.31 -36.57 -26.16
CA PRO A 240 8.63 -36.04 -25.80
C PRO A 240 8.54 -34.55 -25.48
N VAL A 241 9.12 -34.12 -24.35
CA VAL A 241 9.15 -32.72 -23.93
C VAL A 241 10.56 -32.16 -24.04
N VAL A 242 10.70 -31.05 -24.76
CA VAL A 242 11.95 -30.30 -24.90
C VAL A 242 11.79 -28.96 -24.19
N VAL A 243 12.61 -28.72 -23.17
CA VAL A 243 12.64 -27.45 -22.43
C VAL A 243 13.84 -26.64 -22.88
N ARG A 244 13.61 -25.37 -23.25
CA ARG A 244 14.66 -24.44 -23.62
C ARG A 244 14.52 -23.12 -22.86
N ARG A 245 15.62 -22.43 -22.61
CA ARG A 245 15.54 -21.02 -22.20
C ARG A 245 15.10 -20.20 -23.40
N ALA A 246 14.20 -19.25 -23.17
CA ALA A 246 14.02 -18.17 -24.12
C ALA A 246 15.38 -17.51 -24.33
N ALA A 247 15.79 -17.33 -25.59
CA ALA A 247 16.91 -16.45 -25.86
C ALA A 247 16.56 -15.11 -25.22
N ARG A 248 17.45 -14.56 -24.37
CA ARG A 248 17.30 -13.17 -23.92
C ARG A 248 17.12 -12.37 -25.20
N SER A 249 15.94 -11.79 -25.42
CA SER A 249 15.80 -10.79 -26.44
C SER A 249 16.70 -9.66 -25.97
N SER A 250 17.95 -9.63 -26.46
CA SER A 250 18.73 -8.41 -26.51
C SER A 250 17.78 -7.38 -27.07
N GLY A 251 17.45 -6.39 -26.24
CA GLY A 251 16.43 -5.42 -26.55
C GLY A 251 16.67 -4.94 -27.98
N ARG A 252 15.60 -4.94 -28.78
CA ARG A 252 15.54 -4.06 -29.93
C ARG A 252 15.82 -2.67 -29.37
N SER A 253 17.06 -2.21 -29.50
CA SER A 253 17.38 -0.81 -29.43
C SER A 253 16.44 -0.14 -30.42
N ALA A 254 15.52 0.66 -29.89
CA ALA A 254 14.72 1.55 -30.68
C ALA A 254 15.69 2.47 -31.43
N SER A 255 15.99 2.12 -32.68
CA SER A 255 16.47 3.06 -33.68
C SER A 255 15.26 3.88 -34.09
N THR A 256 15.04 4.97 -33.36
CA THR A 256 14.30 6.13 -33.82
C THR A 256 15.32 7.25 -33.65
N GLY A 257 15.99 7.68 -34.71
CA GLY A 257 15.38 8.33 -35.85
C GLY A 257 15.52 9.82 -35.60
N ASP A 258 16.41 10.45 -36.36
CA ASP A 258 16.68 11.88 -36.37
C ASP A 258 15.39 12.72 -36.29
N ALA A 259 15.34 13.64 -35.34
CA ALA A 259 14.46 14.79 -35.36
C ALA A 259 15.21 15.98 -34.75
N GLU A 260 15.77 16.74 -35.68
CA GLU A 260 16.21 18.14 -35.68
C GLU A 260 15.78 19.03 -34.48
N PRO A 261 16.70 19.85 -33.94
CA PRO A 261 16.43 20.72 -32.80
C PRO A 261 15.59 21.95 -33.18
N ALA A 262 14.53 22.21 -32.40
CA ALA A 262 13.70 23.40 -32.50
C ALA A 262 14.49 24.70 -32.28
N PRO A 263 14.34 25.74 -33.15
CA PRO A 263 14.97 27.03 -32.94
C PRO A 263 14.23 27.87 -31.87
N ALA A 264 15.03 28.53 -31.03
CA ALA A 264 14.63 29.50 -30.01
C ALA A 264 14.33 30.90 -30.63
N PRO A 265 13.75 31.84 -29.87
CA PRO A 265 12.70 32.76 -30.32
C PRO A 265 13.18 33.99 -31.10
N GLN A 266 12.37 34.40 -32.07
CA GLN A 266 12.53 35.68 -32.76
C GLN A 266 12.07 36.84 -31.87
N SER A 267 12.98 37.79 -31.70
CA SER A 267 12.77 39.12 -31.16
C SER A 267 11.97 39.97 -32.15
N GLU A 268 10.78 40.42 -31.77
CA GLU A 268 10.11 41.53 -32.44
C GLU A 268 10.47 42.84 -31.73
N ARG A 269 11.24 43.68 -32.42
CA ARG A 269 11.30 45.14 -32.26
C ARG A 269 10.50 45.76 -33.40
N GLY A 270 9.82 46.87 -33.11
CA GLY A 270 9.20 47.79 -34.07
C GLY A 270 7.81 48.21 -33.56
N ASP A 271 7.71 49.27 -32.77
CA ASP A 271 7.53 50.67 -33.19
C ASP A 271 6.32 50.86 -34.12
N GLY A 272 5.35 51.65 -33.64
CA GLY A 272 4.19 52.09 -34.40
C GLY A 272 3.18 52.84 -33.52
N ASP A 273 3.37 54.15 -33.44
CA ASP A 273 2.49 55.18 -32.89
C ASP A 273 1.04 55.18 -33.44
N PHE A 274 0.22 56.07 -32.87
CA PHE A 274 -1.10 56.61 -33.27
C PHE A 274 -2.36 55.88 -32.72
N VAL A 275 -3.46 56.52 -32.25
CA VAL A 275 -3.85 57.86 -31.78
C VAL A 275 -5.37 57.80 -31.51
N THR A 276 -5.85 58.63 -30.56
CA THR A 276 -7.23 59.11 -30.28
C THR A 276 -8.35 58.14 -29.87
N GLY A 277 -9.04 58.52 -28.80
CA GLY A 277 -10.35 58.03 -28.39
C GLY A 277 -10.55 58.07 -26.89
#